data_AF-A0A818JAW6-F1
#
_entry.id   AF-A0A818JAW6-F1
#
_cell.length_a   1.000
_cell.length_b   1.000
_cell.length_c   1.000
_cell.angle_alpha   90.00
_cell.angle_beta   90.00
_cell.angle_gamma   90.00
#
_symmetry.space_group_name_H-M   'P 1'
#
loop_
_entity.id
_entity.type
_entity.pdbx_description
1 polymer ?
#
loop_
_entity_poly.entity_id
_entity_poly.type
_entity_poly.pdbx_seq_one_letter_code
_entity_poly.pdbx_strand_id
1 'polypeptide(L)'
;MFNGLITITNKISLTVATTTQTSVCTTGGITCPTPLLTWSRTNNCSKSSSSYEHYTCCYQAVSTQLTIRFKLQEQVNHWHIDDVSMTQGNGELIINGGFESNLTGWTVIPSTNLSVTSYAFIAPGAAHSGLAYLYSEATSSPDYIKQTVSVVQGQNVNISFWWFDEGGVSGPSDICEGTVTLIP
;
A
#
# COMPACT_ATOMS: atom_id res chain seq x y z
N MET A 1 -8.37 0.45 46.86
CA MET A 1 -7.84 -0.51 45.88
C MET A 1 -8.62 -0.32 44.59
N PHE A 2 -8.04 0.34 43.59
CA PHE A 2 -8.66 0.50 42.26
C PHE A 2 -7.79 -0.25 41.25
N ASN A 3 -8.31 -1.36 40.73
CA ASN A 3 -7.72 -2.08 39.60
C ASN A 3 -8.23 -1.44 38.30
N GLY A 4 -7.40 -0.63 37.66
CA GLY A 4 -7.66 -0.11 36.32
C GLY A 4 -6.98 -1.00 35.28
N LEU A 5 -7.79 -1.62 34.41
CA LEU A 5 -7.32 -2.33 33.21
C LEU A 5 -6.59 -1.33 32.30
N ILE A 6 -5.31 -1.57 31.99
CA ILE A 6 -4.56 -0.77 31.01
C ILE A 6 -4.79 -1.37 29.64
N THR A 7 -5.58 -0.67 28.81
CA THR A 7 -5.71 -0.97 27.38
C THR A 7 -4.44 -0.53 26.67
N ILE A 8 -3.58 -1.49 26.30
CA ILE A 8 -2.41 -1.21 25.46
C ILE A 8 -2.91 -0.98 24.03
N THR A 9 -2.93 0.27 23.60
CA THR A 9 -3.09 0.61 22.18
C THR A 9 -1.70 0.55 21.55
N ASN A 10 -1.46 -0.41 20.66
CA ASN A 10 -0.23 -0.49 19.87
C ASN A 10 -0.11 0.77 18.99
N LYS A 11 0.58 1.79 19.49
CA LYS A 11 1.03 2.93 18.69
C LYS A 11 2.29 2.51 17.96
N ILE A 12 2.22 2.47 16.64
CA ILE A 12 3.35 2.24 15.73
C ILE A 12 4.44 3.28 16.04
N SER A 13 5.65 2.82 16.38
CA SER A 13 6.82 3.66 16.55
C SER A 13 7.43 3.99 15.18
N LEU A 14 7.30 5.25 14.76
CA LEU A 14 7.96 5.79 13.59
C LEU A 14 9.38 6.25 13.99
N THR A 15 10.44 5.53 13.61
CA THR A 15 11.82 6.00 13.80
C THR A 15 12.28 6.68 12.52
N VAL A 16 12.22 8.01 12.50
CA VAL A 16 12.69 8.83 11.37
C VAL A 16 14.06 9.42 11.70
N ALA A 17 15.07 9.12 10.90
CA ALA A 17 16.32 9.88 10.88
C ALA A 17 16.06 11.19 10.13
N THR A 18 16.04 12.31 10.86
CA THR A 18 15.69 13.63 10.34
C THR A 18 16.87 14.30 9.64
N THR A 19 16.79 14.46 8.31
CA THR A 19 17.41 15.60 7.62
C THR A 19 16.29 16.59 7.28
N THR A 20 16.39 17.80 7.83
CA THR A 20 15.39 18.85 7.73
C THR A 20 15.18 19.29 6.28
N GLN A 21 14.01 19.06 5.71
CA GLN A 21 13.55 19.75 4.50
C GLN A 21 12.14 20.31 4.77
N THR A 22 12.02 21.63 4.62
CA THR A 22 10.83 22.43 4.88
C THR A 22 9.96 22.56 3.63
N SER A 23 8.78 21.92 3.58
CA SER A 23 7.51 22.48 3.06
C SER A 23 6.37 21.46 3.09
N VAL A 24 5.13 21.98 3.19
CA VAL A 24 3.94 21.35 3.78
C VAL A 24 2.95 20.91 2.69
N CYS A 25 2.42 19.69 2.81
CA CYS A 25 1.21 19.26 2.10
C CYS A 25 -0.03 19.71 2.89
N THR A 26 -0.85 20.61 2.37
CA THR A 26 -2.24 20.84 2.83
C THR A 26 -3.13 21.25 1.64
N THR A 27 -4.39 20.80 1.56
CA THR A 27 -5.30 20.50 2.68
C THR A 27 -5.96 19.11 2.56
N GLY A 28 -5.72 18.24 3.56
CA GLY A 28 -6.39 16.95 3.77
C GLY A 28 -5.46 15.72 3.81
N GLY A 29 -4.28 15.79 3.19
CA GLY A 29 -3.32 14.68 3.12
C GLY A 29 -2.18 14.77 4.13
N ILE A 30 -1.68 13.61 4.57
CA ILE A 30 -0.45 13.48 5.37
C ILE A 30 0.76 13.79 4.46
N THR A 31 1.76 14.53 4.96
CA THR A 31 3.05 14.69 4.24
C THR A 31 3.82 13.38 4.25
N CYS A 32 4.27 12.87 3.08
CA CYS A 32 5.07 11.65 3.00
C CYS A 32 6.46 11.88 3.65
N PRO A 33 6.94 11.04 4.61
CA PRO A 33 8.35 11.06 4.99
C PRO A 33 9.25 10.68 3.81
N THR A 34 10.26 11.51 3.53
CA THR A 34 11.25 11.38 2.44
C THR A 34 12.57 10.78 2.97
N PRO A 35 13.47 10.24 2.12
CA PRO A 35 13.35 10.05 0.67
C PRO A 35 12.68 8.73 0.25
N LEU A 36 12.52 7.79 1.18
CA LEU A 36 11.89 6.48 0.97
C LEU A 36 10.67 6.38 1.89
N LEU A 37 9.47 6.51 1.33
CA LEU A 37 8.26 6.22 2.09
C LEU A 37 8.00 4.73 2.04
N THR A 38 7.87 4.11 3.21
CA THR A 38 7.36 2.74 3.32
C THR A 38 6.11 2.75 4.18
N TRP A 39 4.96 2.44 3.59
CA TRP A 39 3.81 1.97 4.37
C TRP A 39 4.02 0.49 4.64
N SER A 40 3.97 0.06 5.89
CA SER A 40 4.13 -1.35 6.27
C SER A 40 2.91 -1.84 7.02
N ARG A 41 2.38 -2.99 6.59
CA ARG A 41 1.54 -3.84 7.42
C ARG A 41 2.37 -5.05 7.81
N THR A 42 2.95 -4.94 9.00
CA THR A 42 3.64 -6.00 9.73
C THR A 42 2.90 -6.20 11.04
N ASN A 43 1.68 -6.71 10.93
CA ASN A 43 0.98 -7.35 12.04
C ASN A 43 1.44 -8.81 12.03
N ASN A 44 1.64 -9.45 13.18
CA ASN A 44 1.91 -10.89 13.27
C ASN A 44 0.68 -11.70 12.80
N CYS A 45 0.08 -11.41 11.64
CA CYS A 45 -1.13 -11.93 11.01
C CYS A 45 -2.40 -11.97 11.87
N SER A 46 -2.33 -11.47 13.11
CA SER A 46 -3.42 -11.55 14.08
C SER A 46 -4.31 -10.31 13.93
N LYS A 47 -5.25 -10.36 13.00
CA LYS A 47 -6.31 -9.34 12.86
C LYS A 47 -7.57 -9.99 12.31
N SER A 48 -8.74 -9.54 12.76
CA SER A 48 -10.00 -9.86 12.05
C SER A 48 -9.96 -9.27 10.65
N SER A 49 -10.46 -10.02 9.66
CA SER A 49 -10.73 -9.48 8.30
C SER A 49 -11.28 -8.08 8.40
N SER A 50 -10.63 -7.14 7.72
CA SER A 50 -11.02 -5.73 7.76
C SER A 50 -11.90 -5.35 6.55
N SER A 51 -12.12 -4.05 6.34
CA SER A 51 -12.48 -3.49 5.04
C SER A 51 -11.21 -2.91 4.41
N TYR A 52 -11.26 -2.45 3.16
CA TYR A 52 -10.17 -1.64 2.63
C TYR A 52 -9.90 -0.44 3.54
N GLU A 53 -8.63 -0.10 3.66
CA GLU A 53 -8.15 1.13 4.28
C GLU A 53 -7.55 2.02 3.20
N HIS A 54 -7.90 3.30 3.23
CA HIS A 54 -7.40 4.28 2.29
C HIS A 54 -6.07 4.83 2.79
N TYR A 55 -5.04 4.68 1.97
CA TYR A 55 -3.73 5.27 2.20
C TYR A 55 -3.56 6.46 1.28
N THR A 56 -3.13 7.59 1.84
CA THR A 56 -2.79 8.76 1.04
C THR A 56 -1.65 9.55 1.67
N CYS A 57 -0.79 10.09 0.82
CA CYS A 57 0.15 11.13 1.22
C CYS A 57 0.50 12.04 0.03
N CYS A 58 1.10 13.18 0.32
CA CYS A 58 1.65 14.06 -0.72
C CYS A 58 3.19 14.10 -0.63
N TYR A 59 3.82 13.90 -1.79
CA TYR A 59 5.26 13.71 -1.98
C TYR A 59 5.81 14.83 -2.87
N GLN A 60 6.83 15.54 -2.42
CA GLN A 60 7.56 16.45 -3.31
C GLN A 60 8.58 15.65 -4.13
N ALA A 61 8.42 15.65 -5.46
CA ALA A 61 9.30 14.90 -6.35
C ALA A 61 10.75 15.40 -6.25
N VAL A 62 11.68 14.52 -5.91
CA VAL A 62 13.12 14.87 -5.80
C VAL A 62 13.92 14.47 -7.04
N SER A 63 13.30 13.78 -7.99
CA SER A 63 13.84 13.37 -9.30
C SER A 63 12.76 13.54 -10.38
N THR A 64 13.04 13.11 -11.61
CA THR A 64 12.10 13.15 -12.75
C THR A 64 11.27 11.88 -12.93
N GLN A 65 11.48 10.88 -12.07
CA GLN A 65 10.73 9.63 -12.08
C GLN A 65 10.33 9.26 -10.65
N LEU A 66 9.17 8.65 -10.49
CA LEU A 66 8.75 8.12 -9.21
C LEU A 66 8.19 6.73 -9.41
N THR A 67 8.68 5.78 -8.62
CA THR A 67 8.20 4.40 -8.64
C THR A 67 7.39 4.12 -7.39
N ILE A 68 6.17 3.62 -7.56
CA ILE A 68 5.47 2.90 -6.49
C ILE A 68 5.71 1.41 -6.66
N ARG A 69 6.13 0.75 -5.57
CA ARG A 69 6.36 -0.68 -5.53
C ARG A 69 5.63 -1.29 -4.36
N PHE A 70 4.87 -2.34 -4.64
CA PHE A 70 4.29 -3.21 -3.63
C PHE A 70 5.20 -4.43 -3.44
N LYS A 71 5.40 -4.82 -2.18
CA LYS A 71 5.94 -6.12 -1.76
C LYS A 71 4.84 -6.75 -0.91
N LEU A 72 4.36 -7.93 -1.28
CA LEU A 72 3.23 -8.57 -0.63
C LEU A 72 3.62 -10.00 -0.26
N GLN A 73 3.56 -10.34 1.02
CA GLN A 73 3.70 -11.71 1.52
C GLN A 73 2.70 -11.90 2.65
N GLU A 74 1.91 -12.96 2.57
CA GLU A 74 0.90 -13.31 3.56
C GLU A 74 0.82 -14.83 3.65
N GLN A 75 1.13 -15.38 4.83
CA GLN A 75 1.09 -16.83 5.05
C GLN A 75 -0.25 -17.33 5.60
N VAL A 76 -1.14 -16.42 6.02
CA VAL A 76 -2.41 -16.79 6.65
C VAL A 76 -3.60 -16.58 5.72
N ASN A 77 -3.69 -15.43 5.04
CA ASN A 77 -4.64 -15.19 3.95
C ASN A 77 -4.00 -14.39 2.80
N HIS A 78 -4.63 -13.32 2.31
CA HIS A 78 -4.24 -12.66 1.08
C HIS A 78 -4.24 -11.12 1.18
N TRP A 79 -3.44 -10.50 0.33
CA TRP A 79 -3.39 -9.05 0.17
C TRP A 79 -4.15 -8.60 -1.06
N HIS A 80 -4.95 -7.54 -0.90
CA HIS A 80 -5.74 -6.95 -1.97
C HIS A 80 -5.37 -5.47 -2.10
N ILE A 81 -5.00 -5.04 -3.30
CA ILE A 81 -4.69 -3.65 -3.62
C ILE A 81 -5.62 -3.18 -4.73
N ASP A 82 -6.15 -1.97 -4.58
CA ASP A 82 -7.02 -1.39 -5.57
C ASP A 82 -6.90 0.14 -5.61
N ASP A 83 -7.42 0.75 -6.67
CA ASP A 83 -7.52 2.19 -6.86
C ASP A 83 -6.21 2.95 -6.60
N VAL A 84 -5.10 2.43 -7.13
CA VAL A 84 -3.79 3.07 -7.01
C VAL A 84 -3.72 4.30 -7.90
N SER A 85 -3.38 5.45 -7.33
CA SER A 85 -3.33 6.73 -8.01
C SER A 85 -2.07 7.50 -7.66
N MET A 86 -1.51 8.16 -8.67
CA MET A 86 -0.56 9.26 -8.49
C MET A 86 -1.01 10.43 -9.35
N THR A 87 -1.30 11.57 -8.72
CA THR A 87 -1.65 12.78 -9.45
C THR A 87 -0.61 13.86 -9.28
N GLN A 88 -0.28 14.53 -10.39
CA GLN A 88 0.53 15.74 -10.40
C GLN A 88 -0.17 16.81 -11.23
N GLY A 89 -0.42 17.98 -10.64
CA GLY A 89 -1.36 18.94 -11.20
C GLY A 89 -2.77 18.34 -11.28
N ASN A 90 -3.34 18.28 -12.49
CA ASN A 90 -4.67 17.72 -12.75
C ASN A 90 -4.63 16.35 -13.47
N GLY A 91 -3.45 15.76 -13.63
CA GLY A 91 -3.27 14.53 -14.40
C GLY A 91 -3.06 13.30 -13.51
N GLU A 92 -3.76 12.22 -13.81
CA GLU A 92 -3.43 10.86 -13.34
C GLU A 92 -2.18 10.36 -14.06
N LEU A 93 -1.27 9.74 -13.30
CA LEU A 93 0.00 9.22 -13.79
C LEU A 93 0.04 7.69 -13.79
N ILE A 94 -0.70 7.03 -12.90
CA ILE A 94 -0.78 5.57 -12.83
C ILE A 94 -1.69 5.08 -13.94
N ILE A 95 -1.16 4.18 -14.77
CA ILE A 95 -1.93 3.45 -15.75
C ILE A 95 -2.54 2.23 -15.06
N ASN A 96 -3.86 2.05 -15.24
CA ASN A 96 -4.58 0.86 -14.78
C ASN A 96 -4.40 0.60 -13.28
N GLY A 97 -4.66 1.63 -12.47
CA GLY A 97 -4.57 1.58 -11.01
C GLY A 97 -5.70 0.82 -10.31
N GLY A 98 -6.84 0.66 -10.99
CA GLY A 98 -7.99 -0.15 -10.52
C GLY A 98 -7.99 -1.59 -11.04
N PHE A 99 -6.95 -2.01 -11.79
CA PHE A 99 -6.77 -3.41 -12.19
C PHE A 99 -7.96 -4.08 -12.90
N GLU A 100 -8.78 -3.36 -13.68
CA GLU A 100 -10.07 -3.87 -14.18
C GLU A 100 -10.01 -5.06 -15.15
N SER A 101 -8.83 -5.41 -15.66
CA SER A 101 -8.73 -6.48 -16.67
C SER A 101 -7.38 -7.21 -16.74
N ASN A 102 -6.28 -6.56 -16.38
CA ASN A 102 -4.93 -7.11 -16.50
C ASN A 102 -3.92 -6.24 -15.74
N LEU A 103 -2.62 -6.51 -15.91
CA LEU A 103 -1.50 -5.77 -15.31
C LEU A 103 -0.83 -4.77 -16.27
N THR A 104 -1.55 -4.25 -17.27
CA THR A 104 -1.00 -3.24 -18.20
C THR A 104 -0.47 -2.04 -17.40
N GLY A 105 0.72 -1.55 -17.76
CA GLY A 105 1.40 -0.47 -17.04
C GLY A 105 2.23 -0.92 -15.83
N TRP A 106 1.99 -2.14 -15.32
CA TRP A 106 2.69 -2.68 -14.17
C TRP A 106 3.78 -3.67 -14.57
N THR A 107 4.90 -3.62 -13.86
CA THR A 107 5.99 -4.58 -13.97
C THR A 107 6.00 -5.51 -12.76
N VAL A 108 5.78 -6.79 -13.00
CA VAL A 108 5.92 -7.86 -12.01
C VAL A 108 7.40 -8.27 -11.91
N ILE A 109 7.93 -8.42 -10.70
CA ILE A 109 9.34 -8.74 -10.44
C ILE A 109 9.36 -10.03 -9.61
N PRO A 110 10.08 -11.07 -10.09
CA PRO A 110 9.52 -12.40 -10.24
C PRO A 110 8.60 -12.79 -9.08
N SER A 111 7.34 -12.98 -9.44
CA SER A 111 6.23 -13.25 -8.55
C SER A 111 5.43 -14.37 -9.20
N THR A 112 4.95 -15.34 -8.42
CA THR A 112 4.17 -16.48 -8.95
C THR A 112 2.73 -16.48 -8.49
N ASN A 113 2.41 -15.69 -7.46
CA ASN A 113 1.12 -15.77 -6.77
C ASN A 113 0.34 -14.45 -6.87
N LEU A 114 0.67 -13.63 -7.87
CA LEU A 114 0.08 -12.32 -8.11
C LEU A 114 -0.81 -12.36 -9.35
N SER A 115 -2.04 -11.88 -9.22
CA SER A 115 -3.02 -11.89 -10.30
C SER A 115 -3.97 -10.71 -10.22
N VAL A 116 -4.71 -10.50 -11.32
CA VAL A 116 -5.88 -9.63 -11.33
C VAL A 116 -7.10 -10.52 -11.20
N THR A 117 -7.90 -10.26 -10.17
CA THR A 117 -9.08 -11.07 -9.86
C THR A 117 -10.33 -10.22 -9.96
N SER A 118 -11.29 -10.67 -10.77
CA SER A 118 -12.64 -10.11 -10.80
C SER A 118 -13.50 -10.78 -9.73
N TYR A 119 -13.95 -10.05 -8.71
CA TYR A 119 -14.89 -10.59 -7.73
C TYR A 119 -16.10 -9.67 -7.58
N ALA A 120 -17.05 -9.83 -8.51
CA ALA A 120 -18.40 -9.32 -8.36
C ALA A 120 -19.19 -10.30 -7.49
N PHE A 121 -19.18 -10.18 -6.15
CA PHE A 121 -20.26 -10.59 -5.22
C PHE A 121 -19.80 -10.51 -3.74
N ILE A 122 -20.37 -9.55 -3.01
CA ILE A 122 -20.54 -9.41 -1.54
C ILE A 122 -19.79 -10.42 -0.65
N ALA A 123 -18.48 -10.27 -0.54
CA ALA A 123 -17.65 -10.84 0.53
C ALA A 123 -16.67 -9.76 1.01
N PRO A 124 -16.16 -9.84 2.26
CA PRO A 124 -14.94 -9.11 2.62
C PRO A 124 -13.87 -9.38 1.55
N GLY A 125 -13.28 -8.33 0.96
CA GLY A 125 -12.28 -8.48 -0.12
C GLY A 125 -12.78 -8.40 -1.57
N ALA A 126 -14.02 -7.95 -1.82
CA ALA A 126 -14.45 -7.53 -3.15
C ALA A 126 -13.52 -6.43 -3.75
N ALA A 127 -13.71 -6.05 -5.02
CA ALA A 127 -13.04 -4.86 -5.55
C ALA A 127 -13.46 -3.62 -4.73
N HIS A 128 -12.53 -2.70 -4.46
CA HIS A 128 -12.85 -1.45 -3.77
C HIS A 128 -13.72 -0.57 -4.68
N SER A 129 -13.37 -0.49 -5.96
CA SER A 129 -14.20 0.08 -7.01
C SER A 129 -14.21 -0.84 -8.24
N GLY A 130 -15.07 -0.57 -9.22
CA GLY A 130 -15.14 -1.38 -10.44
C GLY A 130 -15.48 -2.86 -10.19
N LEU A 131 -14.80 -3.76 -10.92
CA LEU A 131 -15.08 -5.20 -10.91
C LEU A 131 -13.88 -6.07 -10.52
N ALA A 132 -12.67 -5.52 -10.49
CA ALA A 132 -11.45 -6.30 -10.22
C ALA A 132 -10.45 -5.53 -9.36
N TYR A 133 -9.47 -6.24 -8.83
CA TYR A 133 -8.42 -5.71 -7.98
C TYR A 133 -7.14 -6.54 -8.16
N LEU A 134 -6.01 -6.02 -7.66
CA LEU A 134 -4.78 -6.77 -7.55
C LEU A 134 -4.82 -7.70 -6.34
N TYR A 135 -4.50 -8.96 -6.56
CA TYR A 135 -4.56 -10.02 -5.56
C TYR A 135 -3.21 -10.75 -5.44
N SER A 136 -2.82 -11.10 -4.22
CA SER A 136 -1.54 -11.78 -3.91
C SER A 136 -1.72 -12.91 -2.90
N GLU A 137 -1.29 -14.12 -3.27
CA GLU A 137 -1.24 -15.34 -2.43
C GLU A 137 0.20 -15.76 -2.04
N ALA A 138 1.14 -14.81 -2.06
CA ALA A 138 2.54 -15.07 -1.73
C ALA A 138 2.74 -15.59 -0.30
N THR A 139 2.93 -16.91 -0.14
CA THR A 139 3.18 -17.56 1.15
C THR A 139 4.68 -17.81 1.43
N SER A 140 5.45 -18.28 0.45
CA SER A 140 6.86 -18.69 0.65
C SER A 140 7.88 -17.61 0.30
N SER A 141 7.52 -16.72 -0.63
CA SER A 141 8.34 -15.58 -1.06
C SER A 141 7.44 -14.40 -1.39
N PRO A 142 7.86 -13.16 -1.11
CA PRO A 142 7.05 -12.00 -1.41
C PRO A 142 6.85 -11.81 -2.91
N ASP A 143 5.63 -11.48 -3.30
CA ASP A 143 5.34 -10.96 -4.62
C ASP A 143 5.75 -9.49 -4.72
N TYR A 144 6.26 -9.09 -5.88
CA TYR A 144 6.59 -7.69 -6.16
C TYR A 144 5.94 -7.21 -7.45
N ILE A 145 5.34 -6.02 -7.37
CA ILE A 145 4.80 -5.32 -8.52
C ILE A 145 5.09 -3.83 -8.40
N LYS A 146 5.42 -3.18 -9.51
CA LYS A 146 5.74 -1.76 -9.53
C LYS A 146 5.24 -1.06 -10.78
N GLN A 147 5.08 0.25 -10.68
CA GLN A 147 4.94 1.14 -11.82
C GLN A 147 5.83 2.36 -11.60
N THR A 148 6.57 2.74 -12.63
CA THR A 148 7.42 3.94 -12.65
C THR A 148 6.75 4.97 -13.53
N VAL A 149 6.51 6.16 -12.99
CA VAL A 149 5.87 7.27 -13.69
C VAL A 149 6.84 8.44 -13.85
N SER A 150 6.65 9.25 -14.89
CA SER A 150 7.36 10.51 -15.04
C SER A 150 6.73 11.58 -14.14
N VAL A 151 7.57 12.34 -13.44
CA VAL A 151 7.15 13.45 -12.57
C VAL A 151 8.02 14.67 -12.82
N VAL A 152 7.50 15.85 -12.52
CA VAL A 152 8.27 17.10 -12.53
C VAL A 152 8.95 17.27 -11.17
N GLN A 153 10.28 17.25 -11.17
CA GLN A 153 11.09 17.49 -9.98
C GLN A 153 10.72 18.83 -9.32
N GLY A 154 10.60 18.84 -8.00
CA GLY A 154 10.22 19.98 -7.16
C GLY A 154 8.70 20.16 -7.02
N GLN A 155 7.88 19.52 -7.84
CA GLN A 155 6.43 19.57 -7.74
C GLN A 155 5.87 18.47 -6.83
N ASN A 156 4.69 18.73 -6.27
CA ASN A 156 3.99 17.77 -5.44
C ASN A 156 3.29 16.70 -6.28
N VAL A 157 3.31 15.47 -5.78
CA VAL A 157 2.60 14.31 -6.29
C VAL A 157 1.68 13.85 -5.17
N ASN A 158 0.38 13.80 -5.39
CA ASN A 158 -0.54 13.17 -4.46
C ASN A 158 -0.60 11.68 -4.79
N ILE A 159 -0.36 10.84 -3.79
CA ILE A 159 -0.45 9.38 -3.92
C ILE A 159 -1.63 8.91 -3.10
N SER A 160 -2.41 7.99 -3.66
CA SER A 160 -3.40 7.22 -2.91
C SER A 160 -3.50 5.79 -3.40
N PHE A 161 -3.99 4.92 -2.53
CA PHE A 161 -4.37 3.55 -2.87
C PHE A 161 -5.27 2.98 -1.77
N TRP A 162 -6.03 1.95 -2.10
CA TRP A 162 -6.79 1.17 -1.14
C TRP A 162 -6.13 -0.17 -0.92
N TRP A 163 -5.99 -0.54 0.35
CA TRP A 163 -5.34 -1.78 0.72
C TRP A 163 -6.18 -2.53 1.74
N PHE A 164 -6.52 -3.77 1.38
CA PHE A 164 -7.24 -4.69 2.22
C PHE A 164 -6.38 -5.90 2.63
N ASP A 165 -6.56 -6.27 3.88
CA ASP A 165 -5.99 -7.42 4.59
C ASP A 165 -7.15 -8.34 4.97
N GLU A 166 -7.20 -9.54 4.39
CA GLU A 166 -8.18 -10.57 4.75
C GLU A 166 -8.06 -11.03 6.21
N GLY A 167 -6.98 -10.67 6.90
CA GLY A 167 -6.73 -10.97 8.29
C GLY A 167 -6.45 -12.45 8.49
N GLY A 168 -6.73 -12.99 9.67
CA GLY A 168 -6.53 -14.41 9.97
C GLY A 168 -6.06 -14.68 11.39
N VAL A 169 -5.79 -15.95 11.66
CA VAL A 169 -5.16 -16.41 12.90
C VAL A 169 -3.84 -17.08 12.54
N SER A 170 -2.74 -16.42 12.86
CA SER A 170 -1.39 -16.94 12.66
C SER A 170 -1.00 -18.01 13.66
N GLY A 171 -0.16 -18.93 13.20
CA GLY A 171 0.81 -19.64 13.99
C GLY A 171 2.03 -18.76 14.35
N PRO A 172 2.85 -19.19 15.32
CA PRO A 172 3.93 -18.38 15.89
C PRO A 172 5.09 -18.05 14.93
N SER A 173 5.12 -18.64 13.73
CA SER A 173 6.17 -18.46 12.72
C SER A 173 5.67 -17.82 11.42
N ASP A 174 4.39 -17.44 11.36
CA ASP A 174 3.81 -16.96 10.11
C ASP A 174 4.25 -15.52 9.80
N ILE A 175 4.50 -15.26 8.52
CA ILE A 175 4.96 -13.99 7.98
C ILE A 175 3.81 -13.30 7.25
N CYS A 176 3.54 -12.07 7.68
CA CYS A 176 2.49 -11.20 7.15
C CYS A 176 3.09 -9.81 6.95
N GLU A 177 3.67 -9.66 5.76
CA GLU A 177 4.49 -8.53 5.37
C GLU A 177 3.96 -7.95 4.07
N GLY A 178 3.23 -6.85 4.18
CA GLY A 178 3.05 -5.97 3.06
C GLY A 178 3.85 -4.69 3.24
N THR A 179 4.46 -4.23 2.15
CA THR A 179 5.03 -2.88 2.10
C THR A 179 4.73 -2.19 0.79
N VAL A 180 4.39 -0.90 0.86
CA VAL A 180 4.32 0.00 -0.29
C VAL A 180 5.48 0.97 -0.20
N THR A 181 6.33 1.01 -1.21
CA THR A 181 7.54 1.82 -1.24
C THR A 181 7.51 2.84 -2.38
N LEU A 182 7.80 4.11 -2.07
CA LEU A 182 8.06 5.14 -3.08
C LEU A 182 9.56 5.30 -3.33
N ILE A 183 10.00 5.14 -4.58
CA ILE A 183 11.41 5.19 -4.98
C ILE A 183 11.60 6.30 -6.04
N PRO A 184 12.31 7.40 -5.72
CA PRO A 184 12.67 8.44 -6.69
C PRO A 184 13.79 8.02 -7.65
#